data_AF-A0A2E3HZQ6-F1
#
_entry.id   AF-A0A2E3HZQ6-F1
#
_cell.length_a   1.000
_cell.length_b   1.000
_cell.length_c   1.000
_cell.angle_alpha   90.00
_cell.angle_beta   90.00
_cell.angle_gamma   90.00
#
_symmetry.space_group_name_H-M   'P 1'
#
loop_
_entity.id
_entity.type
_entity.pdbx_description
1 polymer ?
#
loop_
_entity_poly.entity_id
_entity_poly.type
_entity_poly.pdbx_seq_one_letter_code
_entity_poly.pdbx_strand_id
1 'polypeptide(L)'
;MKIIIFRNRQENLLGSIWAFFLPLLLIGCGGSMGKIEVEHINAITIRSEIAIDQARLANAESLSKDLFQKAEVTLDLARKAKESKQGLDAVRLAYDAQNYAQSAEKAAIYKSQEASLNAIIQRKETEILRQQSMFDTINQELEDARLGIQEAEADKKQLKLEFSHSSEIAAQNLVRVRDDSKKDRIELSILQEKFEEKNAEWQQALHQIDEYETQIYKFRRQLALAESVTDEAKKTASQARTKAILQGQTYSQKIDNLKQEKMVEDHAAMLKEKAHQARQYVERQKAWNNSKTGKSSLDSQKQSAGKSAITDWYLAWVDKNITRHLQSYTADVIVEKILVRSNGEKRDFIDRGNLTAEIKNMTLRNWALSDSVFQAELDNMIGIYRFNKVSNRSSQPVTYDVWEREVWMREDDKDQWEVHREIWRIYEEVPRY
;
A
#
# COMPACT_ATOMS: atom_id res chain seq x y z
N MET A 1 -61.34 75.40 -27.43
CA MET A 1 -62.59 75.22 -28.19
C MET A 1 -63.58 76.26 -27.66
N LYS A 2 -63.46 77.56 -28.04
CA LYS A 2 -64.23 78.30 -29.07
C LYS A 2 -65.75 78.13 -28.91
N ILE A 3 -66.43 79.04 -28.19
CA ILE A 3 -67.12 80.29 -28.64
C ILE A 3 -68.26 80.04 -29.65
N ILE A 4 -69.50 80.39 -29.26
CA ILE A 4 -70.59 81.00 -30.07
C ILE A 4 -71.50 81.75 -29.06
N ILE A 5 -71.43 83.07 -28.80
CA ILE A 5 -71.83 84.30 -29.51
C ILE A 5 -73.35 84.50 -29.76
N PHE A 6 -73.83 85.59 -29.13
CA PHE A 6 -75.05 86.39 -29.29
C PHE A 6 -75.37 86.91 -30.72
N ARG A 7 -76.66 87.07 -31.05
CA ARG A 7 -77.31 88.22 -31.77
C ARG A 7 -78.81 87.92 -31.95
N ASN A 8 -79.79 88.72 -31.51
CA ASN A 8 -80.20 90.12 -31.77
C ASN A 8 -81.08 90.33 -33.02
N ARG A 9 -82.32 90.81 -32.83
CA ARG A 9 -83.13 91.81 -33.60
C ARG A 9 -84.62 91.63 -33.25
N GLN A 10 -85.35 92.58 -32.64
CA GLN A 10 -85.79 93.91 -33.12
C GLN A 10 -86.61 93.86 -34.43
N GLU A 11 -87.92 94.11 -34.35
CA GLU A 11 -88.64 95.25 -34.98
C GLU A 11 -90.17 95.05 -35.09
N ASN A 12 -90.88 96.18 -35.03
CA ASN A 12 -92.24 96.47 -35.52
C ASN A 12 -93.46 96.20 -34.63
N LEU A 13 -94.50 97.05 -34.61
CA LEU A 13 -94.73 98.48 -34.87
C LEU A 13 -96.25 98.67 -34.68
N LEU A 14 -96.65 99.79 -34.06
CA LEU A 14 -97.82 100.62 -34.40
C LEU A 14 -99.16 99.96 -34.77
N GLY A 15 -100.19 100.17 -33.93
CA GLY A 15 -101.58 100.13 -34.38
C GLY A 15 -102.66 99.98 -33.30
N SER A 16 -103.01 101.06 -32.59
CA SER A 16 -104.39 101.43 -32.18
C SER A 16 -104.40 102.42 -31.01
N ILE A 17 -104.16 103.69 -31.36
CA ILE A 17 -104.82 104.81 -30.68
C ILE A 17 -106.25 104.87 -31.28
N TRP A 18 -107.22 105.40 -30.54
CA TRP A 18 -108.51 105.93 -31.00
C TRP A 18 -109.76 105.08 -30.73
N ALA A 19 -110.27 105.14 -29.50
CA ALA A 19 -111.66 105.54 -29.22
C ALA A 19 -111.90 105.40 -27.71
N PHE A 20 -112.27 106.49 -27.06
CA PHE A 20 -113.13 106.58 -25.86
C PHE A 20 -112.86 107.81 -24.98
N PHE A 21 -112.31 108.89 -25.54
CA PHE A 21 -112.40 110.21 -24.90
C PHE A 21 -112.92 111.25 -25.88
N LEU A 22 -114.16 111.68 -25.59
CA LEU A 22 -114.82 112.99 -25.74
C LEU A 22 -116.31 112.81 -26.17
N PRO A 23 -117.25 113.71 -25.79
CA PRO A 23 -117.21 114.65 -24.65
C PRO A 23 -118.58 115.08 -24.06
N LEU A 24 -118.52 116.05 -23.12
CA LEU A 24 -119.58 117.02 -22.69
C LEU A 24 -120.75 116.39 -21.91
N LEU A 25 -121.44 117.02 -20.96
CA LEU A 25 -121.38 118.30 -20.25
C LEU A 25 -122.52 118.21 -19.21
N LEU A 26 -122.40 119.00 -18.14
CA LEU A 26 -123.52 119.52 -17.33
C LEU A 26 -124.40 118.49 -16.62
N ILE A 27 -124.11 118.27 -15.33
CA ILE A 27 -125.04 118.61 -14.23
C ILE A 27 -124.17 119.05 -13.07
N GLY A 28 -124.30 120.34 -12.72
CA GLY A 28 -123.90 120.81 -11.40
C GLY A 28 -124.85 120.22 -10.37
N CYS A 29 -124.31 119.49 -9.40
CA CYS A 29 -124.88 119.37 -8.08
C CYS A 29 -123.84 119.92 -7.11
N GLY A 30 -124.06 121.15 -6.68
CA GLY A 30 -123.47 121.67 -5.46
C GLY A 30 -123.94 120.79 -4.30
N GLY A 31 -123.05 119.95 -3.82
CA GLY A 31 -123.17 119.27 -2.54
C GLY A 31 -121.98 119.68 -1.70
N SER A 32 -122.21 120.50 -0.68
CA SER A 32 -121.23 120.71 0.38
C SER A 32 -120.90 119.34 1.00
N MET A 33 -119.79 118.73 0.60
CA MET A 33 -119.28 117.57 1.30
C MET A 33 -118.81 118.01 2.69
N GLY A 34 -119.38 117.34 3.70
CA GLY A 34 -119.26 117.68 5.10
C GLY A 34 -117.82 117.84 5.57
N LYS A 35 -117.66 118.68 6.59
CA LYS A 35 -116.40 118.81 7.34
C LYS A 35 -115.93 117.41 7.73
N ILE A 36 -114.80 116.98 7.19
CA ILE A 36 -114.09 115.80 7.71
C ILE A 36 -113.78 116.13 9.17
N GLU A 37 -114.29 115.31 10.08
CA GLU A 37 -114.08 115.51 11.51
C GLU A 37 -112.59 115.38 11.84
N VAL A 38 -112.09 116.32 12.65
CA VAL A 38 -110.68 116.41 13.06
C VAL A 38 -110.19 115.09 13.68
N GLU A 39 -111.10 114.28 14.24
CA GLU A 39 -110.82 112.97 14.83
C GLU A 39 -110.26 111.95 13.83
N HIS A 40 -110.76 111.92 12.58
CA HIS A 40 -110.27 110.99 11.56
C HIS A 40 -108.84 111.35 11.09
N ILE A 41 -108.53 112.65 11.02
CA ILE A 41 -107.19 113.15 10.69
C ILE A 41 -106.21 112.81 11.81
N ASN A 42 -106.63 112.94 13.08
CA ASN A 42 -105.81 112.58 14.23
C ASN A 42 -105.46 111.08 14.24
N ALA A 43 -106.46 110.22 13.99
CA ALA A 43 -106.25 108.78 14.01
C ALA A 43 -105.24 108.31 12.95
N ILE A 44 -105.30 108.85 11.72
CA ILE A 44 -104.37 108.46 10.66
C ILE A 44 -102.96 109.04 10.87
N THR A 45 -102.85 110.27 11.38
CA THR A 45 -101.55 110.86 11.74
C THR A 45 -100.86 110.05 12.85
N ILE A 46 -101.60 109.62 13.89
CA ILE A 46 -101.05 108.75 14.95
C ILE A 46 -100.59 107.40 14.37
N ARG A 47 -101.37 106.77 13.48
CA ARG A 47 -100.95 105.52 12.81
C ARG A 47 -99.69 105.69 11.97
N SER A 48 -99.54 106.86 11.34
CA SER A 48 -98.36 107.21 10.54
C SER A 48 -97.13 107.42 11.42
N GLU A 49 -97.29 108.08 12.57
CA GLU A 49 -96.25 108.24 13.59
C GLU A 49 -95.77 106.88 14.12
N ILE A 50 -96.71 105.99 14.47
CA ILE A 50 -96.39 104.63 14.91
C ILE A 50 -95.63 103.87 13.82
N ALA A 51 -96.05 103.98 12.55
CA ALA A 51 -95.36 103.33 11.44
C ALA A 51 -93.94 103.88 11.22
N ILE A 52 -93.72 105.18 11.42
CA ILE A 52 -92.38 105.79 11.37
C ILE A 52 -91.51 105.30 12.54
N ASP A 53 -92.06 105.19 13.74
CA ASP A 53 -91.32 104.65 14.88
C ASP A 53 -90.96 103.17 14.69
N GLN A 54 -91.86 102.36 14.12
CA GLN A 54 -91.58 100.97 13.73
C GLN A 54 -90.47 100.89 12.68
N ALA A 55 -90.52 101.75 11.65
CA ALA A 55 -89.45 101.85 10.67
C ALA A 55 -88.12 102.27 11.31
N ARG A 56 -88.13 103.18 12.29
CA ARG A 56 -86.93 103.59 13.03
C ARG A 56 -86.38 102.44 13.88
N LEU A 57 -87.23 101.66 14.56
CA LEU A 57 -86.82 100.46 15.30
C LEU A 57 -86.22 99.38 14.39
N ALA A 58 -86.71 99.27 13.15
CA ALA A 58 -86.10 98.43 12.11
C ALA A 58 -84.81 99.03 11.50
N ASN A 59 -84.31 100.15 12.04
CA ASN A 59 -83.13 100.88 11.57
C ASN A 59 -83.26 101.38 10.12
N ALA A 60 -84.46 101.78 9.72
CA ALA A 60 -84.71 102.28 8.37
C ALA A 60 -83.96 103.59 8.05
N GLU A 61 -83.57 104.38 9.05
CA GLU A 61 -82.70 105.56 8.87
C GLU A 61 -81.39 105.22 8.14
N SER A 62 -80.80 104.06 8.44
CA SER A 62 -79.55 103.60 7.84
C SER A 62 -79.80 102.68 6.65
N LEU A 63 -80.71 101.71 6.79
CA LEU A 63 -80.88 100.64 5.81
C LEU A 63 -81.83 101.01 4.67
N SER A 64 -82.80 101.89 4.90
CA SER A 64 -83.81 102.31 3.92
C SER A 64 -84.03 103.82 3.93
N LYS A 65 -82.91 104.56 3.99
CA LYS A 65 -82.85 106.00 4.24
C LYS A 65 -83.82 106.81 3.38
N ASP A 66 -83.86 106.55 2.08
CA ASP A 66 -84.68 107.32 1.13
C ASP A 66 -86.20 107.19 1.40
N LEU A 67 -86.67 106.00 1.75
CA LEU A 67 -88.09 105.76 2.07
C LEU A 67 -88.45 106.30 3.44
N PHE A 68 -87.53 106.17 4.41
CA PHE A 68 -87.72 106.70 5.75
C PHE A 68 -87.82 108.23 5.74
N GLN A 69 -86.91 108.91 5.03
CA GLN A 69 -86.94 110.36 4.87
C GLN A 69 -88.23 110.84 4.17
N LYS A 70 -88.70 110.11 3.14
CA LYS A 70 -89.99 110.40 2.50
C LYS A 70 -91.15 110.29 3.48
N ALA A 71 -91.16 109.30 4.35
CA ALA A 71 -92.20 109.14 5.36
C ALA A 71 -92.22 110.33 6.34
N GLU A 72 -91.07 110.72 6.88
CA GLU A 72 -90.95 111.86 7.81
C GLU A 72 -91.39 113.19 7.18
N VAL A 73 -90.90 113.47 5.96
CA VAL A 73 -91.28 114.69 5.22
C VAL A 73 -92.78 114.70 4.93
N THR A 74 -93.35 113.58 4.52
CA THR A 74 -94.79 113.51 4.17
C THR A 74 -95.68 113.65 5.41
N LEU A 75 -95.24 113.13 6.57
CA LEU A 75 -95.95 113.32 7.84
C LEU A 75 -95.92 114.79 8.29
N ASP A 76 -94.78 115.47 8.13
CA ASP A 76 -94.67 116.90 8.43
C ASP A 76 -95.60 117.74 7.54
N LEU A 77 -95.69 117.41 6.25
CA LEU A 77 -96.65 118.01 5.33
C LEU A 77 -98.11 117.72 5.73
N ALA A 78 -98.41 116.50 6.19
CA ALA A 78 -99.74 116.13 6.68
C ALA A 78 -100.16 116.98 7.91
N ARG A 79 -99.23 117.21 8.85
CA ARG A 79 -99.46 118.06 10.03
C ARG A 79 -99.74 119.52 9.62
N LYS A 80 -98.94 120.07 8.69
CA LYS A 80 -99.14 121.44 8.14
C LYS A 80 -100.49 121.58 7.42
N ALA A 81 -100.90 120.59 6.63
CA ALA A 81 -102.20 120.57 5.95
C ALA A 81 -103.37 120.54 6.95
N LYS A 82 -103.24 119.78 8.03
CA LYS A 82 -104.22 119.74 9.13
C LYS A 82 -104.37 121.11 9.81
N GLU A 83 -103.27 121.77 10.15
CA GLU A 83 -103.27 123.13 10.73
C GLU A 83 -103.94 124.16 9.82
N SER A 84 -103.71 124.02 8.51
CA SER A 84 -104.31 124.86 7.47
C SER A 84 -105.77 124.51 7.14
N LYS A 85 -106.40 123.60 7.89
CA LYS A 85 -107.79 123.11 7.72
C LYS A 85 -108.04 122.41 6.37
N GLN A 86 -107.01 121.90 5.72
CA GLN A 86 -107.09 121.11 4.48
C GLN A 86 -107.23 119.61 4.82
N GLY A 87 -108.42 119.22 5.29
CA GLY A 87 -108.63 117.89 5.89
C GLY A 87 -108.34 116.71 4.95
N LEU A 88 -108.73 116.81 3.67
CA LEU A 88 -108.53 115.74 2.69
C LEU A 88 -107.04 115.52 2.38
N ASP A 89 -106.29 116.60 2.19
CA ASP A 89 -104.85 116.55 1.92
C ASP A 89 -104.07 116.03 3.13
N ALA A 90 -104.48 116.43 4.35
CA ALA A 90 -103.89 115.92 5.59
C ALA A 90 -104.07 114.40 5.72
N VAL A 91 -105.25 113.85 5.41
CA VAL A 91 -105.50 112.40 5.44
C VAL A 91 -104.66 111.68 4.39
N ARG A 92 -104.63 112.18 3.15
CA ARG A 92 -103.87 111.57 2.06
C ARG A 92 -102.37 111.55 2.38
N LEU A 93 -101.81 112.68 2.82
CA LEU A 93 -100.40 112.80 3.16
C LEU A 93 -100.04 111.93 4.37
N ALA A 94 -100.90 111.84 5.39
CA ALA A 94 -100.68 110.91 6.49
C ALA A 94 -100.66 109.45 5.99
N TYR A 95 -101.62 109.06 5.14
CA TYR A 95 -101.63 107.71 4.57
C TYR A 95 -100.39 107.40 3.72
N ASP A 96 -99.95 108.35 2.90
CA ASP A 96 -98.71 108.24 2.12
C ASP A 96 -97.49 108.12 3.05
N ALA A 97 -97.42 108.91 4.12
CA ALA A 97 -96.38 108.81 5.13
C ALA A 97 -96.35 107.44 5.81
N GLN A 98 -97.52 106.90 6.19
CA GLN A 98 -97.65 105.56 6.74
C GLN A 98 -97.14 104.49 5.76
N ASN A 99 -97.52 104.57 4.47
CA ASN A 99 -97.09 103.61 3.46
C ASN A 99 -95.59 103.67 3.20
N TYR A 100 -95.01 104.87 3.13
CA TYR A 100 -93.56 105.04 3.02
C TYR A 100 -92.83 104.48 4.24
N ALA A 101 -93.35 104.70 5.45
CA ALA A 101 -92.76 104.17 6.68
C ALA A 101 -92.80 102.65 6.72
N GLN A 102 -93.95 102.02 6.43
CA GLN A 102 -94.07 100.56 6.39
C GLN A 102 -93.20 99.93 5.29
N SER A 103 -93.03 100.62 4.16
CA SER A 103 -92.12 100.18 3.09
C SER A 103 -90.65 100.32 3.52
N ALA A 104 -90.31 101.38 4.24
CA ALA A 104 -88.98 101.60 4.78
C ALA A 104 -88.59 100.54 5.81
N GLU A 105 -89.51 100.22 6.73
CA GLU A 105 -89.37 99.14 7.72
C GLU A 105 -89.09 97.79 7.04
N LYS A 106 -89.92 97.37 6.10
CA LYS A 106 -89.75 96.10 5.38
C LYS A 106 -88.41 96.04 4.64
N ALA A 107 -88.06 97.10 3.91
CA ALA A 107 -86.79 97.15 3.18
C ALA A 107 -85.58 97.09 4.13
N ALA A 108 -85.67 97.72 5.31
CA ALA A 108 -84.63 97.67 6.32
C ALA A 108 -84.47 96.27 6.92
N ILE A 109 -85.59 95.61 7.25
CA ILE A 109 -85.59 94.22 7.72
C ILE A 109 -84.96 93.30 6.68
N TYR A 110 -85.35 93.40 5.41
CA TYR A 110 -84.79 92.56 4.35
C TYR A 110 -83.29 92.76 4.16
N LYS A 111 -82.81 94.01 4.13
CA LYS A 111 -81.37 94.29 4.02
C LYS A 111 -80.58 93.78 5.23
N SER A 112 -81.13 93.88 6.43
CA SER A 112 -80.51 93.33 7.65
C SER A 112 -80.42 91.80 7.58
N GLN A 113 -81.49 91.13 7.14
CA GLN A 113 -81.50 89.68 6.95
C GLN A 113 -80.53 89.23 5.86
N GLU A 114 -80.48 89.94 4.73
CA GLU A 114 -79.55 89.67 3.63
C GLU A 114 -78.09 89.82 4.09
N ALA A 115 -77.75 90.88 4.81
CA ALA A 115 -76.41 91.08 5.36
C ALA A 115 -76.01 89.96 6.33
N SER A 116 -76.93 89.53 7.19
CA SER A 116 -76.72 88.41 8.12
C SER A 116 -76.48 87.09 7.38
N LEU A 117 -77.30 86.79 6.36
CA LEU A 117 -77.16 85.60 5.53
C LEU A 117 -75.84 85.60 4.75
N ASN A 118 -75.47 86.73 4.13
CA ASN A 118 -74.19 86.86 3.41
C ASN A 118 -72.99 86.66 4.34
N ALA A 119 -73.04 87.17 5.57
CA ALA A 119 -71.99 86.94 6.55
C ALA A 119 -71.88 85.44 6.95
N ILE A 120 -73.00 84.73 7.05
CA ILE A 120 -73.01 83.27 7.29
C ILE A 120 -72.43 82.52 6.08
N ILE A 121 -72.81 82.88 4.86
CA ILE A 121 -72.31 82.27 3.63
C ILE A 121 -70.79 82.42 3.54
N GLN A 122 -70.26 83.64 3.71
CA GLN A 122 -68.81 83.88 3.68
C GLN A 122 -68.04 83.07 4.73
N ARG A 123 -68.58 82.97 5.95
CA ARG A 123 -67.98 82.10 6.98
C ARG A 123 -67.97 80.64 6.57
N LYS A 124 -69.06 80.14 5.97
CA LYS A 124 -69.16 78.76 5.50
C LYS A 124 -68.24 78.48 4.32
N GLU A 125 -68.12 79.41 3.37
CA GLU A 125 -67.17 79.31 2.25
C GLU A 125 -65.73 79.23 2.75
N THR A 126 -65.37 80.06 3.74
CA THR A 126 -64.03 80.05 4.34
C THR A 126 -63.74 78.73 5.04
N GLU A 127 -64.73 78.18 5.77
CA GLU A 127 -64.59 76.88 6.44
C GLU A 127 -64.49 75.72 5.43
N ILE A 128 -65.24 75.77 4.31
CA ILE A 128 -65.13 74.78 3.24
C ILE A 128 -63.74 74.79 2.62
N LEU A 129 -63.20 75.98 2.31
CA LEU A 129 -61.83 76.09 1.76
C LEU A 129 -60.78 75.56 2.73
N ARG A 130 -60.93 75.85 4.03
CA ARG A 130 -60.05 75.32 5.08
C ARG A 130 -60.12 73.78 5.15
N GLN A 131 -61.33 73.22 5.09
CA GLN A 131 -61.52 71.77 5.10
C GLN A 131 -60.96 71.11 3.85
N GLN A 132 -61.15 71.70 2.66
CA GLN A 132 -60.57 71.20 1.41
C GLN A 132 -59.05 71.17 1.49
N SER A 133 -58.41 72.26 1.95
CA SER A 133 -56.96 72.29 2.15
C SER A 133 -56.48 71.21 3.14
N MET A 134 -57.23 70.96 4.24
CA MET A 134 -56.90 69.87 5.15
C MET A 134 -57.02 68.49 4.49
N PHE A 135 -58.07 68.26 3.69
CA PHE A 135 -58.24 67.00 2.97
C PHE A 135 -57.11 66.77 1.96
N ASP A 136 -56.67 67.81 1.25
CA ASP A 136 -55.56 67.71 0.31
C ASP A 136 -54.26 67.32 1.03
N THR A 137 -53.95 67.95 2.18
CA THR A 137 -52.79 67.59 3.00
C THR A 137 -52.87 66.15 3.51
N ILE A 138 -54.02 65.74 4.05
CA ILE A 138 -54.21 64.37 4.56
C ILE A 138 -54.06 63.34 3.43
N ASN A 139 -54.58 63.64 2.23
CA ASN A 139 -54.42 62.75 1.08
C ASN A 139 -52.95 62.64 0.66
N GLN A 140 -52.20 63.74 0.69
CA GLN A 140 -50.76 63.73 0.43
C GLN A 140 -50.01 62.86 1.45
N GLU A 141 -50.25 63.07 2.75
CA GLU A 141 -49.64 62.27 3.82
C GLU A 141 -50.00 60.79 3.72
N LEU A 142 -51.23 60.47 3.29
CA LEU A 142 -51.67 59.08 3.08
C LEU A 142 -50.92 58.42 1.92
N GLU A 143 -50.71 59.13 0.81
CA GLU A 143 -49.93 58.63 -0.33
C GLU A 143 -48.46 58.45 0.04
N ASP A 144 -47.86 59.40 0.76
CA ASP A 144 -46.48 59.27 1.26
C ASP A 144 -46.34 58.07 2.20
N ALA A 145 -47.31 57.85 3.10
CA ALA A 145 -47.32 56.67 3.96
C ALA A 145 -47.49 55.36 3.18
N ARG A 146 -48.32 55.35 2.11
CA ARG A 146 -48.49 54.19 1.23
C ARG A 146 -47.19 53.85 0.50
N LEU A 147 -46.49 54.86 -0.02
CA LEU A 147 -45.19 54.67 -0.66
C LEU A 147 -44.16 54.13 0.35
N GLY A 148 -44.09 54.70 1.56
CA GLY A 148 -43.21 54.21 2.61
C GLY A 148 -43.49 52.75 3.02
N ILE A 149 -44.76 52.33 3.05
CA ILE A 149 -45.13 50.93 3.31
C ILE A 149 -44.66 50.02 2.17
N GLN A 150 -44.82 50.44 0.91
CA GLN A 150 -44.38 49.66 -0.25
C GLN A 150 -42.86 49.48 -0.28
N GLU A 151 -42.09 50.53 0.02
CA GLU A 151 -40.64 50.47 0.15
C GLU A 151 -40.23 49.51 1.27
N ALA A 152 -40.84 49.63 2.46
CA ALA A 152 -40.56 48.73 3.57
C ALA A 152 -40.89 47.25 3.26
N GLU A 153 -41.97 46.99 2.49
CA GLU A 153 -42.29 45.64 2.04
C GLU A 153 -41.30 45.10 1.00
N ALA A 154 -40.79 45.95 0.10
CA ALA A 154 -39.76 45.59 -0.85
C ALA A 154 -38.45 45.24 -0.13
N ASP A 155 -38.00 46.09 0.80
CA ASP A 155 -36.81 45.87 1.63
C ASP A 155 -36.92 44.59 2.44
N LYS A 156 -38.09 44.34 3.06
CA LYS A 156 -38.36 43.10 3.79
C LYS A 156 -38.24 41.86 2.90
N LYS A 157 -38.74 41.91 1.67
CA LYS A 157 -38.61 40.79 0.71
C LYS A 157 -37.15 40.57 0.33
N GLN A 158 -36.40 41.64 0.08
CA GLN A 158 -34.97 41.56 -0.25
C GLN A 158 -34.16 40.99 0.91
N LEU A 159 -34.32 41.52 2.13
CA LEU A 159 -33.65 41.01 3.33
C LEU A 159 -33.95 39.53 3.58
N LYS A 160 -35.18 39.09 3.34
CA LYS A 160 -35.56 37.68 3.48
C LYS A 160 -34.82 36.80 2.46
N LEU A 161 -34.70 37.26 1.21
CA LEU A 161 -33.94 36.57 0.15
C LEU A 161 -32.45 36.48 0.50
N GLU A 162 -31.85 37.59 0.91
CA GLU A 162 -30.43 37.65 1.31
C GLU A 162 -30.16 36.74 2.51
N PHE A 163 -31.04 36.75 3.52
CA PHE A 163 -30.94 35.87 4.67
C PHE A 163 -31.05 34.39 4.28
N SER A 164 -32.03 34.02 3.47
CA SER A 164 -32.18 32.64 2.99
C SER A 164 -30.95 32.17 2.21
N HIS A 165 -30.43 33.01 1.32
CA HIS A 165 -29.23 32.69 0.54
C HIS A 165 -27.98 32.54 1.42
N SER A 166 -27.76 33.48 2.35
CA SER A 166 -26.65 33.43 3.32
C SER A 166 -26.74 32.19 4.22
N SER A 167 -27.95 31.86 4.70
CA SER A 167 -28.19 30.67 5.52
C SER A 167 -27.90 29.38 4.76
N GLU A 168 -28.26 29.31 3.48
CA GLU A 168 -27.97 28.15 2.63
C GLU A 168 -26.47 27.98 2.39
N ILE A 169 -25.75 29.07 2.10
CA ILE A 169 -24.28 29.06 1.98
C ILE A 169 -23.63 28.58 3.29
N ALA A 170 -24.08 29.09 4.43
CA ALA A 170 -23.56 28.69 5.73
C ALA A 170 -23.79 27.19 6.00
N ALA A 171 -24.98 26.67 5.65
CA ALA A 171 -25.29 25.25 5.78
C ALA A 171 -24.39 24.39 4.88
N GLN A 172 -24.18 24.79 3.62
CA GLN A 172 -23.28 24.09 2.70
C GLN A 172 -21.83 24.08 3.19
N ASN A 173 -21.34 25.20 3.71
CA ASN A 173 -20.00 25.29 4.29
C ASN A 173 -19.85 24.39 5.52
N LEU A 174 -20.85 24.33 6.40
CA LEU A 174 -20.84 23.41 7.54
C LEU A 174 -20.81 21.94 7.12
N VAL A 175 -21.52 21.57 6.06
CA VAL A 175 -21.47 20.21 5.51
C VAL A 175 -20.08 19.89 4.97
N ARG A 176 -19.46 20.80 4.20
CA ARG A 176 -18.08 20.63 3.70
C ARG A 176 -17.08 20.45 4.83
N VAL A 177 -17.08 21.37 5.81
CA VAL A 177 -16.18 21.29 6.98
C VAL A 177 -16.36 19.97 7.74
N ARG A 178 -17.61 19.50 7.87
CA ARG A 178 -17.90 18.21 8.54
C ARG A 178 -17.31 17.03 7.77
N ASP A 179 -17.45 17.01 6.45
CA ASP A 179 -16.94 15.92 5.62
C ASP A 179 -15.42 15.94 5.51
N ASP A 180 -14.79 17.12 5.43
CA ASP A 180 -13.34 17.28 5.54
C ASP A 180 -12.83 16.78 6.89
N SER A 181 -13.48 17.16 8.00
CA SER A 181 -13.13 16.67 9.34
C SER A 181 -13.25 15.14 9.47
N LYS A 182 -14.24 14.51 8.82
CA LYS A 182 -14.32 13.03 8.78
C LYS A 182 -13.16 12.44 8.00
N LYS A 183 -12.79 13.04 6.86
CA LYS A 183 -11.67 12.59 6.03
C LYS A 183 -10.36 12.68 6.80
N ASP A 184 -10.08 13.81 7.44
CA ASP A 184 -8.88 14.01 8.27
C ASP A 184 -8.81 13.00 9.41
N ARG A 185 -9.95 12.67 10.03
CA ARG A 185 -10.01 11.65 11.08
C ARG A 185 -9.67 10.25 10.57
N ILE A 186 -10.10 9.90 9.36
CA ILE A 186 -9.75 8.63 8.71
C ILE A 186 -8.26 8.61 8.38
N GLU A 187 -7.72 9.68 7.79
CA GLU A 187 -6.29 9.79 7.49
C GLU A 187 -5.43 9.67 8.75
N LEU A 188 -5.83 10.31 9.84
CA LEU A 188 -5.15 10.22 11.13
C LEU A 188 -5.18 8.79 11.69
N SER A 189 -6.30 8.08 11.57
CA SER A 189 -6.40 6.67 11.96
C SER A 189 -5.45 5.77 11.16
N ILE A 190 -5.38 5.96 9.84
CA ILE A 190 -4.46 5.21 8.96
C ILE A 190 -3.00 5.51 9.33
N LEU A 191 -2.69 6.78 9.61
CA LEU A 191 -1.34 7.17 9.99
C LEU A 191 -0.93 6.53 11.32
N GLN A 192 -1.86 6.46 12.27
CA GLN A 192 -1.64 5.89 13.58
C GLN A 192 -1.44 4.37 13.49
N GLU A 193 -2.22 3.67 12.68
CA GLU A 193 -2.05 2.23 12.41
C GLU A 193 -0.66 1.94 11.79
N LYS A 194 -0.24 2.74 10.79
CA LYS A 194 1.11 2.63 10.21
C LYS A 194 2.22 2.89 11.22
N PHE A 195 2.02 3.84 12.12
CA PHE A 195 2.98 4.13 13.17
C PHE A 195 3.11 2.96 14.14
N GLU A 196 1.98 2.37 14.55
CA GLU A 196 1.95 1.18 15.42
C GLU A 196 2.63 -0.03 14.74
N GLU A 197 2.35 -0.26 13.46
CA GLU A 197 3.01 -1.31 12.66
C GLU A 197 4.54 -1.11 12.62
N LYS A 198 5.01 0.10 12.27
CA LYS A 198 6.45 0.40 12.24
C LYS A 198 7.11 0.33 13.60
N ASN A 199 6.40 0.72 14.66
CA ASN A 199 6.91 0.57 16.02
C ASN A 199 7.05 -0.92 16.41
N ALA A 200 6.10 -1.78 15.99
CA ALA A 200 6.20 -3.22 16.21
C ALA A 200 7.37 -3.85 15.41
N GLU A 201 7.55 -3.48 14.14
CA GLU A 201 8.71 -3.90 13.33
C GLU A 201 10.04 -3.50 14.00
N TRP A 202 10.12 -2.26 14.52
CA TRP A 202 11.31 -1.76 15.20
C TRP A 202 11.61 -2.54 16.49
N GLN A 203 10.59 -2.83 17.31
CA GLN A 203 10.74 -3.66 18.51
C GLN A 203 11.22 -5.08 18.17
N GLN A 204 10.70 -5.67 17.09
CA GLN A 204 11.16 -6.98 16.62
C GLN A 204 12.62 -6.94 16.17
N ALA A 205 13.04 -5.89 15.45
CA ALA A 205 14.42 -5.72 15.04
C ALA A 205 15.36 -5.55 16.25
N LEU A 206 14.95 -4.80 17.27
CA LEU A 206 15.69 -4.68 18.53
C LEU A 206 15.87 -6.05 19.21
N HIS A 207 14.81 -6.86 19.26
CA HIS A 207 14.90 -8.20 19.83
C HIS A 207 15.88 -9.09 19.07
N GLN A 208 15.86 -9.04 17.73
CA GLN A 208 16.82 -9.77 16.90
C GLN A 208 18.27 -9.32 17.13
N ILE A 209 18.50 -8.02 17.34
CA ILE A 209 19.83 -7.50 17.69
C ILE A 209 20.31 -8.11 19.01
N ASP A 210 19.46 -8.14 20.04
CA ASP A 210 19.79 -8.74 21.35
C ASP A 210 20.09 -10.26 21.24
N GLU A 211 19.33 -10.98 20.41
CA GLU A 211 19.61 -12.38 20.10
C GLU A 211 20.97 -12.57 19.40
N TYR A 212 21.29 -11.72 18.42
CA TYR A 212 22.58 -11.75 17.73
C TYR A 212 23.73 -11.41 18.66
N GLU A 213 23.58 -10.43 19.56
CA GLU A 213 24.59 -10.12 20.57
C GLU A 213 24.84 -11.33 21.49
N THR A 214 23.78 -12.02 21.91
CA THR A 214 23.88 -13.26 22.69
C THR A 214 24.61 -14.36 21.91
N GLN A 215 24.34 -14.53 20.62
CA GLN A 215 25.04 -15.50 19.76
C GLN A 215 26.51 -15.14 19.58
N ILE A 216 26.83 -13.87 19.33
CA ILE A 216 28.21 -13.38 19.23
C ILE A 216 28.97 -13.68 20.52
N TYR A 217 28.36 -13.46 21.69
CA TYR A 217 28.98 -13.79 22.97
C TYR A 217 29.27 -15.31 23.10
N LYS A 218 28.33 -16.18 22.69
CA LYS A 218 28.56 -17.63 22.66
C LYS A 218 29.71 -18.02 21.74
N PHE A 219 29.77 -17.47 20.53
CA PHE A 219 30.85 -17.75 19.58
C PHE A 219 32.21 -17.25 20.08
N ARG A 220 32.27 -16.06 20.69
CA ARG A 220 33.49 -15.56 21.34
C ARG A 220 33.99 -16.52 22.43
N ARG A 221 33.08 -17.06 23.25
CA ARG A 221 33.44 -18.05 24.28
C ARG A 221 33.94 -19.36 23.69
N GLN A 222 33.30 -19.85 22.62
CA GLN A 222 33.74 -21.06 21.91
C GLN A 222 35.10 -20.88 21.26
N LEU A 223 35.35 -19.73 20.65
CA LEU A 223 36.65 -19.39 20.07
C LEU A 223 37.74 -19.39 21.13
N ALA A 224 37.52 -18.71 22.26
CA ALA A 224 38.47 -18.69 23.37
C ALA A 224 38.77 -20.10 23.93
N LEU A 225 37.75 -20.97 24.01
CA LEU A 225 37.94 -22.36 24.42
C LEU A 225 38.77 -23.15 23.40
N ALA A 226 38.48 -23.00 22.10
CA ALA A 226 39.23 -23.66 21.04
C ALA A 226 40.69 -23.20 20.97
N GLU A 227 40.95 -21.90 21.17
CA GLU A 227 42.30 -21.34 21.29
C GLU A 227 43.07 -21.97 22.46
N SER A 228 42.44 -22.04 23.64
CA SER A 228 43.01 -22.70 24.83
C SER A 228 43.36 -24.17 24.59
N VAL A 229 42.44 -24.95 24.00
CA VAL A 229 42.67 -26.36 23.65
C VAL A 229 43.81 -26.51 22.65
N THR A 230 43.89 -25.60 21.67
CA THR A 230 44.96 -25.61 20.66
C THR A 230 46.32 -25.32 21.29
N ASP A 231 46.40 -24.38 22.22
CA ASP A 231 47.64 -24.06 22.91
C ASP A 231 48.08 -25.17 23.87
N GLU A 232 47.14 -25.82 24.56
CA GLU A 232 47.42 -27.01 25.37
C GLU A 232 47.89 -28.19 24.51
N ALA A 233 47.28 -28.41 23.34
CA ALA A 233 47.70 -29.43 22.39
C ALA A 233 49.12 -29.15 21.85
N LYS A 234 49.44 -27.89 21.50
CA LYS A 234 50.80 -27.48 21.09
C LYS A 234 51.82 -27.75 22.21
N LYS A 235 51.50 -27.41 23.46
CA LYS A 235 52.35 -27.67 24.62
C LYS A 235 52.60 -29.18 24.80
N THR A 236 51.53 -29.98 24.71
CA THR A 236 51.60 -31.44 24.83
C THR A 236 52.43 -32.06 23.69
N ALA A 237 52.22 -31.62 22.45
CA ALA A 237 52.99 -32.06 21.30
C ALA A 237 54.47 -31.71 21.43
N SER A 238 54.80 -30.51 21.93
CA SER A 238 56.17 -30.09 22.23
C SER A 238 56.81 -30.99 23.30
N GLN A 239 56.11 -31.28 24.39
CA GLN A 239 56.59 -32.19 25.43
C GLN A 239 56.83 -33.61 24.89
N ALA A 240 55.89 -34.14 24.09
CA ALA A 240 56.02 -35.44 23.45
C ALA A 240 57.23 -35.49 22.50
N ARG A 241 57.43 -34.44 21.70
CA ARG A 241 58.60 -34.30 20.81
C ARG A 241 59.91 -34.31 21.61
N THR A 242 59.98 -33.54 22.68
CA THR A 242 61.16 -33.53 23.57
C THR A 242 61.42 -34.90 24.18
N LYS A 243 60.38 -35.60 24.65
CA LYS A 243 60.50 -36.96 25.19
C LYS A 243 60.98 -37.97 24.13
N ALA A 244 60.46 -37.88 22.90
CA ALA A 244 60.87 -38.72 21.79
C ALA A 244 62.34 -38.47 21.40
N ILE A 245 62.79 -37.21 21.39
CA ILE A 245 64.21 -36.85 21.17
C ILE A 245 65.10 -37.47 22.26
N LEU A 246 64.74 -37.31 23.53
CA LEU A 246 65.47 -37.90 24.67
C LEU A 246 65.55 -39.43 24.59
N GLN A 247 64.45 -40.09 24.23
CA GLN A 247 64.42 -41.53 24.00
C GLN A 247 65.31 -41.93 22.82
N GLY A 248 65.26 -41.18 21.71
CA GLY A 248 66.13 -41.37 20.55
C GLY A 248 67.61 -41.27 20.91
N GLN A 249 67.99 -40.27 21.71
CA GLN A 249 69.36 -40.11 22.22
C GLN A 249 69.79 -41.29 23.11
N THR A 250 68.90 -41.74 24.02
CA THR A 250 69.16 -42.88 24.90
C THR A 250 69.34 -44.18 24.12
N TYR A 251 68.51 -44.42 23.10
CA TYR A 251 68.65 -45.58 22.22
C TYR A 251 69.92 -45.49 21.37
N SER A 252 70.28 -44.31 20.86
CA SER A 252 71.54 -44.11 20.15
C SER A 252 72.74 -44.46 21.02
N GLN A 253 72.79 -43.96 22.27
CA GLN A 253 73.84 -44.32 23.23
C GLN A 253 73.88 -45.82 23.53
N LYS A 254 72.72 -46.49 23.68
CA LYS A 254 72.66 -47.95 23.83
C LYS A 254 73.18 -48.70 22.61
N ILE A 255 72.87 -48.23 21.41
CA ILE A 255 73.37 -48.82 20.16
C ILE A 255 74.88 -48.66 20.08
N ASP A 256 75.42 -47.49 20.41
CA ASP A 256 76.87 -47.24 20.40
C ASP A 256 77.59 -48.10 21.44
N ASN A 257 77.03 -48.25 22.65
CA ASN A 257 77.56 -49.14 23.68
C ASN A 257 77.50 -50.62 23.26
N LEU A 258 76.39 -51.08 22.68
CA LEU A 258 76.26 -52.43 22.12
C LEU A 258 77.22 -52.68 20.96
N LYS A 259 77.56 -51.64 20.18
CA LYS A 259 78.57 -51.71 19.12
C LYS A 259 79.98 -51.90 19.69
N GLN A 260 80.28 -51.34 20.85
CA GLN A 260 81.56 -51.51 21.55
C GLN A 260 81.69 -52.87 22.25
N GLU A 261 80.64 -53.38 22.88
CA GLU A 261 80.68 -54.69 23.57
C GLU A 261 80.65 -55.87 22.58
N LYS A 262 79.97 -55.76 21.44
CA LYS A 262 79.80 -56.88 20.49
C LYS A 262 80.88 -56.97 19.40
N MET A 263 81.75 -55.97 19.25
CA MET A 263 82.82 -55.99 18.23
C MET A 263 84.05 -56.85 18.62
N VAL A 264 84.22 -57.22 19.89
CA VAL A 264 85.42 -57.96 20.34
C VAL A 264 85.19 -59.48 20.42
N GLU A 265 83.94 -59.96 20.58
CA GLU A 265 83.64 -61.41 20.66
C GLU A 265 83.12 -62.04 19.34
N ASP A 266 82.35 -61.32 18.51
CA ASP A 266 81.66 -61.95 17.36
C ASP A 266 82.41 -61.91 16.02
N HIS A 267 83.52 -61.16 15.89
CA HIS A 267 84.28 -61.06 14.64
C HIS A 267 85.07 -62.34 14.31
N ALA A 268 85.57 -63.04 15.33
CA ALA A 268 86.31 -64.30 15.15
C ALA A 268 85.40 -65.51 14.83
N ALA A 269 84.18 -65.53 15.39
CA ALA A 269 83.19 -66.57 15.13
C ALA A 269 82.57 -66.45 13.73
N MET A 270 82.23 -65.23 13.30
CA MET A 270 81.65 -64.98 11.97
C MET A 270 82.62 -65.31 10.83
N LEU A 271 83.91 -65.00 10.97
CA LEU A 271 84.94 -65.36 9.97
C LEU A 271 85.15 -66.88 9.87
N LYS A 272 85.05 -67.61 10.99
CA LYS A 272 85.13 -69.07 11.01
C LYS A 272 83.92 -69.72 10.32
N GLU A 273 82.71 -69.21 10.59
CA GLU A 273 81.47 -69.71 10.00
C GLU A 273 81.40 -69.42 8.49
N LYS A 274 81.75 -68.20 8.06
CA LYS A 274 81.83 -67.84 6.64
C LYS A 274 82.89 -68.65 5.88
N ALA A 275 84.04 -68.93 6.51
CA ALA A 275 85.07 -69.78 5.93
C ALA A 275 84.64 -71.26 5.84
N HIS A 276 83.86 -71.74 6.81
CA HIS A 276 83.29 -73.09 6.79
C HIS A 276 82.23 -73.24 5.69
N GLN A 277 81.31 -72.28 5.57
CA GLN A 277 80.29 -72.27 4.52
C GLN A 277 80.88 -72.13 3.11
N ALA A 278 81.93 -71.32 2.93
CA ALA A 278 82.63 -71.20 1.65
C ALA A 278 83.37 -72.49 1.25
N ARG A 279 83.98 -73.21 2.22
CA ARG A 279 84.64 -74.51 1.97
C ARG A 279 83.64 -75.60 1.64
N GLN A 280 82.50 -75.65 2.33
CA GLN A 280 81.41 -76.57 2.01
C GLN A 280 80.79 -76.28 0.64
N TYR A 281 80.68 -75.02 0.21
CA TYR A 281 80.20 -74.65 -1.12
C TYR A 281 81.15 -75.10 -2.24
N VAL A 282 82.47 -74.92 -2.06
CA VAL A 282 83.49 -75.31 -3.05
C VAL A 282 83.64 -76.83 -3.16
N GLU A 283 83.56 -77.57 -2.05
CA GLU A 283 83.59 -79.05 -2.10
C GLU A 283 82.30 -79.64 -2.70
N ARG A 284 81.13 -79.04 -2.42
CA ARG A 284 79.86 -79.45 -3.06
C ARG A 284 79.82 -79.13 -4.56
N GLN A 285 80.47 -78.06 -5.02
CA GLN A 285 80.61 -77.80 -6.48
C GLN A 285 81.53 -78.82 -7.17
N LYS A 286 82.63 -79.23 -6.54
CA LYS A 286 83.56 -80.22 -7.12
C LYS A 286 83.00 -81.63 -7.19
N ALA A 287 82.08 -82.00 -6.30
CA ALA A 287 81.35 -83.27 -6.36
C ALA A 287 80.18 -83.27 -7.38
N TRP A 288 79.81 -82.13 -7.95
CA TRP A 288 78.59 -82.00 -8.76
C TRP A 288 78.79 -81.74 -10.25
N ASN A 289 79.99 -81.33 -10.66
CA ASN A 289 80.37 -81.14 -12.06
C ASN A 289 80.70 -82.48 -12.74
N ASN A 290 79.68 -83.32 -12.95
CA ASN A 290 79.70 -84.33 -14.01
C ASN A 290 79.02 -83.73 -15.24
N SER A 291 79.83 -83.09 -16.10
CA SER A 291 79.42 -82.67 -17.44
C SER A 291 78.92 -83.89 -18.21
N LYS A 292 77.75 -83.83 -18.86
CA LYS A 292 77.27 -84.90 -19.75
C LYS A 292 78.34 -85.17 -20.81
N THR A 293 78.85 -86.39 -20.85
CA THR A 293 79.88 -86.86 -21.78
C THR A 293 79.27 -87.48 -23.04
N GLY A 294 77.97 -87.82 -23.01
CA GLY A 294 77.24 -88.43 -24.12
C GLY A 294 77.60 -89.91 -24.35
N LYS A 295 78.29 -90.55 -23.41
CA LYS A 295 78.72 -91.96 -23.49
C LYS A 295 78.13 -92.74 -22.32
N SER A 296 77.67 -93.97 -22.56
CA SER A 296 77.14 -94.88 -21.53
C SER A 296 77.90 -96.21 -21.51
N SER A 297 78.06 -96.77 -20.31
CA SER A 297 78.56 -98.12 -20.05
C SER A 297 77.44 -99.15 -19.84
N LEU A 298 76.16 -98.73 -19.88
CA LEU A 298 75.01 -99.62 -19.75
C LEU A 298 74.74 -100.34 -21.08
N ASP A 299 74.58 -101.66 -21.02
CA ASP A 299 74.11 -102.43 -22.18
C ASP A 299 72.62 -102.17 -22.46
N SER A 300 72.13 -102.67 -23.61
CA SER A 300 70.73 -102.45 -24.02
C SER A 300 69.70 -103.02 -23.04
N GLN A 301 70.02 -104.10 -22.33
CA GLN A 301 69.10 -104.72 -21.37
C GLN A 301 68.99 -103.86 -20.11
N LYS A 302 70.12 -103.40 -19.57
CA LYS A 302 70.18 -102.49 -18.41
C LYS A 302 69.58 -101.12 -18.73
N GLN A 303 69.77 -100.59 -19.95
CA GLN A 303 69.08 -99.36 -20.37
C GLN A 303 67.55 -99.52 -20.41
N SER A 304 67.05 -100.65 -20.90
CA SER A 304 65.61 -100.95 -20.90
C SER A 304 65.07 -101.09 -19.47
N ALA A 305 65.80 -101.79 -18.60
CA ALA A 305 65.42 -101.98 -17.19
C ALA A 305 65.40 -100.63 -16.43
N GLY A 306 66.45 -99.83 -16.57
CA GLY A 306 66.52 -98.49 -15.96
C GLY A 306 65.44 -97.55 -16.48
N LYS A 307 65.12 -97.59 -17.78
CA LYS A 307 64.01 -96.82 -18.35
C LYS A 307 62.67 -97.24 -17.75
N SER A 308 62.43 -98.53 -17.58
CA SER A 308 61.24 -99.04 -16.90
C SER A 308 61.17 -98.55 -15.46
N ALA A 309 62.27 -98.62 -14.70
CA ALA A 309 62.33 -98.16 -13.32
C ALA A 309 62.05 -96.66 -13.16
N ILE A 310 62.63 -95.81 -14.02
CA ILE A 310 62.33 -94.37 -14.02
C ILE A 310 60.87 -94.11 -14.39
N THR A 311 60.31 -94.91 -15.30
CA THR A 311 58.89 -94.78 -15.68
C THR A 311 57.99 -95.16 -14.51
N ASP A 312 58.27 -96.25 -13.80
CA ASP A 312 57.52 -96.69 -12.63
C ASP A 312 57.60 -95.68 -11.47
N TRP A 313 58.78 -95.09 -11.26
CA TRP A 313 58.98 -93.99 -10.32
C TRP A 313 58.11 -92.77 -10.68
N TYR A 314 58.05 -92.40 -11.96
CA TYR A 314 57.23 -91.30 -12.43
C TYR A 314 55.74 -91.61 -12.27
N LEU A 315 55.29 -92.80 -12.66
CA LEU A 315 53.89 -93.22 -12.52
C LEU A 315 53.45 -93.23 -11.06
N ALA A 316 54.31 -93.66 -10.13
CA ALA A 316 54.01 -93.57 -8.70
C ALA A 316 53.74 -92.13 -8.22
N TRP A 317 54.39 -91.14 -8.82
CA TRP A 317 54.11 -89.72 -8.54
C TRP A 317 52.80 -89.25 -9.16
N VAL A 318 52.52 -89.64 -10.40
CA VAL A 318 51.25 -89.32 -11.11
C VAL A 318 50.05 -89.90 -10.36
N ASP A 319 50.15 -91.15 -9.90
CA ASP A 319 49.13 -91.83 -9.11
C ASP A 319 48.99 -91.30 -7.68
N LYS A 320 49.78 -90.26 -7.32
CA LYS A 320 49.86 -89.65 -5.99
C LYS A 320 50.27 -90.63 -4.89
N ASN A 321 50.90 -91.76 -5.25
CA ASN A 321 51.48 -92.71 -4.30
C ASN A 321 52.88 -92.24 -3.88
N ILE A 322 52.91 -91.18 -3.07
CA ILE A 322 54.14 -90.53 -2.62
C ILE A 322 55.07 -91.48 -1.86
N THR A 323 54.52 -92.43 -1.10
CA THR A 323 55.33 -93.44 -0.38
C THR A 323 56.12 -94.30 -1.36
N ARG A 324 55.48 -94.85 -2.40
CA ARG A 324 56.17 -95.65 -3.43
C ARG A 324 57.17 -94.81 -4.23
N HIS A 325 56.82 -93.58 -4.57
CA HIS A 325 57.73 -92.67 -5.28
C HIS A 325 59.00 -92.36 -4.48
N LEU A 326 58.86 -92.12 -3.18
CA LEU A 326 60.00 -91.80 -2.30
C LEU A 326 60.88 -93.01 -2.00
N GLN A 327 60.36 -94.24 -2.08
CA GLN A 327 61.14 -95.46 -1.86
C GLN A 327 62.26 -95.65 -2.87
N SER A 328 62.09 -95.17 -4.10
CA SER A 328 63.12 -95.28 -5.15
C SER A 328 64.32 -94.35 -4.95
N TYR A 329 64.39 -93.56 -3.88
CA TYR A 329 65.49 -92.62 -3.65
C TYR A 329 66.48 -93.16 -2.63
N THR A 330 67.77 -92.98 -2.89
CA THR A 330 68.83 -93.33 -1.95
C THR A 330 68.75 -92.49 -0.66
N ALA A 331 69.37 -92.99 0.42
CA ALA A 331 69.38 -92.29 1.71
C ALA A 331 70.13 -90.94 1.66
N ASP A 332 71.11 -90.84 0.78
CA ASP A 332 71.99 -89.70 0.57
C ASP A 332 71.61 -88.85 -0.65
N VAL A 333 70.43 -89.06 -1.24
CA VAL A 333 70.00 -88.32 -2.43
C VAL A 333 70.06 -86.81 -2.19
N ILE A 334 70.62 -86.12 -3.18
CA ILE A 334 70.66 -84.66 -3.23
C ILE A 334 69.83 -84.21 -4.43
N VAL A 335 68.86 -83.34 -4.17
CA VAL A 335 68.04 -82.72 -5.22
C VAL A 335 68.42 -81.26 -5.38
N GLU A 336 68.89 -80.87 -6.57
CA GLU A 336 69.06 -79.46 -6.92
C GLU A 336 67.70 -78.85 -7.21
N LYS A 337 67.42 -77.68 -6.67
CA LYS A 337 66.31 -76.84 -7.11
C LYS A 337 66.85 -75.51 -7.61
N ILE A 338 66.82 -75.34 -8.93
CA ILE A 338 67.16 -74.10 -9.61
C ILE A 338 65.86 -73.38 -9.93
N LEU A 339 65.64 -72.26 -9.26
CA LEU A 339 64.55 -71.35 -9.56
C LEU A 339 65.06 -70.23 -10.46
N VAL A 340 64.53 -70.18 -11.68
CA VAL A 340 64.93 -69.22 -12.71
C VAL A 340 63.84 -68.17 -12.84
N ARG A 341 64.20 -66.90 -12.61
CA ARG A 341 63.34 -65.72 -12.75
C ARG A 341 64.03 -64.69 -13.63
N SER A 342 63.28 -63.68 -14.06
CA SER A 342 63.79 -62.56 -14.85
C SER A 342 64.98 -61.81 -14.21
N ASN A 343 65.09 -61.83 -12.88
CA ASN A 343 66.15 -61.15 -12.13
C ASN A 343 67.32 -62.06 -11.70
N GLY A 344 67.36 -63.32 -12.15
CA GLY A 344 68.48 -64.24 -11.95
C GLY A 344 68.08 -65.66 -11.56
N GLU A 345 69.09 -66.50 -11.40
CA GLU A 345 68.95 -67.87 -10.92
C GLU A 345 69.19 -67.95 -9.42
N LYS A 346 68.30 -68.64 -8.71
CA LYS A 346 68.52 -69.06 -7.33
C LYS A 346 68.66 -70.57 -7.27
N ARG A 347 69.78 -71.04 -6.74
CA ARG A 347 70.07 -72.48 -6.53
C ARG A 347 69.93 -72.82 -5.06
N ASP A 348 69.03 -73.75 -4.79
CA ASP A 348 68.83 -74.33 -3.47
C ASP A 348 69.07 -75.86 -3.59
N PHE A 349 69.44 -76.50 -2.49
CA PHE A 349 69.60 -77.94 -2.41
C PHE A 349 68.56 -78.50 -1.44
N ILE A 350 67.86 -79.54 -1.85
CA ILE A 350 66.90 -80.25 -1.02
C ILE A 350 67.54 -81.57 -0.61
N ASP A 351 67.73 -81.72 0.70
CA ASP A 351 68.16 -82.98 1.30
C ASP A 351 66.99 -83.97 1.43
N ARG A 352 67.30 -85.22 1.75
CA ARG A 352 66.31 -86.29 1.94
C ARG A 352 65.23 -85.94 2.97
N GLY A 353 65.58 -85.22 4.04
CA GLY A 353 64.64 -84.81 5.10
C GLY A 353 63.55 -83.86 4.61
N ASN A 354 63.92 -82.92 3.74
CA ASN A 354 63.00 -81.94 3.17
C ASN A 354 62.35 -82.39 1.85
N LEU A 355 62.92 -83.38 1.17
CA LEU A 355 62.45 -83.87 -0.14
C LEU A 355 60.99 -84.32 -0.11
N THR A 356 60.56 -84.97 0.98
CA THR A 356 59.17 -85.42 1.13
C THR A 356 58.18 -84.26 1.08
N ALA A 357 58.47 -83.16 1.78
CA ALA A 357 57.61 -82.00 1.83
C ALA A 357 57.58 -81.26 0.48
N GLU A 358 58.74 -81.13 -0.16
CA GLU A 358 58.87 -80.49 -1.47
C GLU A 358 58.17 -81.26 -2.58
N ILE A 359 58.32 -82.60 -2.65
CA ILE A 359 57.61 -83.42 -3.64
C ILE A 359 56.10 -83.31 -3.45
N LYS A 360 55.60 -83.38 -2.20
CA LYS A 360 54.16 -83.19 -1.91
C LYS A 360 53.66 -81.83 -2.39
N ASN A 361 54.42 -80.76 -2.14
CA ASN A 361 54.10 -79.42 -2.61
C ASN A 361 54.03 -79.35 -4.14
N MET A 362 54.94 -80.03 -4.84
CA MET A 362 54.92 -80.08 -6.29
C MET A 362 53.75 -80.90 -6.84
N THR A 363 53.38 -82.03 -6.23
CA THR A 363 52.21 -82.84 -6.65
C THR A 363 50.89 -82.06 -6.60
N LEU A 364 50.75 -81.10 -5.68
CA LEU A 364 49.53 -80.32 -5.48
C LEU A 364 49.33 -79.18 -6.51
N ARG A 365 50.32 -78.90 -7.37
CA ARG A 365 50.36 -77.70 -8.22
C ARG A 365 49.84 -77.87 -9.65
N ASN A 366 49.04 -78.91 -9.93
CA ASN A 366 48.38 -79.18 -11.23
C ASN A 366 49.33 -79.10 -12.45
N TRP A 367 50.52 -79.69 -12.34
CA TRP A 367 51.48 -79.78 -13.44
C TRP A 367 50.99 -80.75 -14.52
N ALA A 368 51.06 -80.34 -15.79
CA ALA A 368 50.79 -81.22 -16.93
C ALA A 368 52.11 -81.64 -17.58
N LEU A 369 52.29 -82.93 -17.86
CA LEU A 369 53.45 -83.41 -18.62
C LEU A 369 53.37 -82.86 -20.06
N SER A 370 54.46 -82.28 -20.53
CA SER A 370 54.58 -81.74 -21.88
C SER A 370 55.57 -82.51 -22.74
N ASP A 371 56.63 -83.05 -22.14
CA ASP A 371 57.63 -83.84 -22.84
C ASP A 371 58.35 -84.78 -21.85
N SER A 372 58.84 -85.91 -22.34
CA SER A 372 59.73 -86.79 -21.59
C SER A 372 60.77 -87.44 -22.48
N VAL A 373 62.02 -87.37 -22.05
CA VAL A 373 63.18 -87.91 -22.77
C VAL A 373 63.99 -88.80 -21.84
N PHE A 374 64.51 -89.89 -22.39
CA PHE A 374 65.31 -90.86 -21.67
C PHE A 374 66.67 -90.97 -22.34
N GLN A 375 67.73 -90.92 -21.55
CA GLN A 375 69.10 -91.05 -22.03
C GLN A 375 69.94 -91.87 -21.05
N ALA A 376 70.88 -92.65 -21.57
CA ALA A 376 71.85 -93.37 -20.76
C ALA A 376 73.16 -92.58 -20.73
N GLU A 377 73.77 -92.44 -19.56
CA GLU A 377 75.00 -91.65 -19.36
C GLU A 377 75.85 -92.33 -18.28
N LEU A 378 77.08 -92.69 -18.64
CA LEU A 378 77.93 -93.57 -17.86
C LEU A 378 77.13 -94.83 -17.45
N ASP A 379 77.09 -95.13 -16.16
CA ASP A 379 76.36 -96.21 -15.51
C ASP A 379 74.94 -95.80 -15.04
N ASN A 380 74.43 -94.66 -15.51
CA ASN A 380 73.15 -94.10 -15.05
C ASN A 380 72.14 -94.09 -16.18
N MET A 381 70.90 -94.38 -15.82
CA MET A 381 69.75 -94.06 -16.65
C MET A 381 69.19 -92.71 -16.21
N ILE A 382 68.94 -91.83 -17.17
CA ILE A 382 68.44 -90.47 -16.91
C ILE A 382 67.08 -90.30 -17.56
N GLY A 383 66.11 -89.82 -16.77
CA GLY A 383 64.82 -89.36 -17.24
C GLY A 383 64.73 -87.84 -17.12
N ILE A 384 64.43 -87.17 -18.23
CA ILE A 384 64.15 -85.75 -18.26
C ILE A 384 62.66 -85.59 -18.53
N TYR A 385 61.93 -85.07 -17.55
CA TYR A 385 60.51 -84.79 -17.66
C TYR A 385 60.30 -83.29 -17.66
N ARG A 386 59.52 -82.78 -18.63
CA ARG A 386 59.15 -81.38 -18.70
C ARG A 386 57.67 -81.22 -18.42
N PHE A 387 57.35 -80.45 -17.40
CA PHE A 387 56.00 -80.13 -17.00
C PHE A 387 55.69 -78.66 -17.20
N ASN A 388 54.47 -78.36 -17.58
CA ASN A 388 53.99 -76.99 -17.72
C ASN A 388 52.72 -76.81 -16.89
N LYS A 389 52.51 -75.60 -16.38
CA LYS A 389 51.22 -75.15 -15.85
C LYS A 389 51.04 -73.67 -16.16
N VAL A 390 49.80 -73.19 -16.16
CA VAL A 390 49.54 -71.75 -16.24
C VAL A 390 50.11 -71.09 -14.98
N SER A 391 50.85 -70.00 -15.14
CA SER A 391 51.40 -69.27 -14.00
C SER A 391 50.27 -68.63 -13.19
N ASN A 392 50.32 -68.76 -11.86
CA ASN A 392 49.31 -68.16 -10.96
C ASN A 392 49.51 -66.65 -10.77
N ARG A 393 50.54 -66.07 -11.40
CA ARG A 393 50.86 -64.66 -11.31
C ARG A 393 50.18 -63.94 -12.47
N SER A 394 49.20 -63.10 -12.11
CA SER A 394 48.32 -62.40 -13.04
C SER A 394 49.10 -61.46 -13.98
N SER A 395 49.56 -62.00 -15.10
CA SER A 395 50.18 -61.25 -16.18
C SER A 395 49.46 -61.61 -17.49
N GLN A 396 49.00 -60.57 -18.20
CA GLN A 396 48.70 -60.68 -19.62
C GLN A 396 49.95 -60.21 -20.38
N PRO A 397 50.44 -60.95 -21.39
CA PRO A 397 49.93 -62.22 -21.93
C PRO A 397 50.10 -63.40 -20.95
N VAL A 398 49.28 -64.45 -21.12
CA VAL A 398 49.31 -65.65 -20.26
C VAL A 398 50.71 -66.27 -20.29
N THR A 399 51.35 -66.30 -19.13
CA THR A 399 52.65 -66.94 -18.93
C THR A 399 52.48 -68.34 -18.32
N TYR A 400 53.47 -69.19 -18.54
CA TYR A 400 53.51 -70.55 -18.02
C TYR A 400 54.69 -70.71 -17.09
N ASP A 401 54.51 -71.46 -16.01
CA ASP A 401 55.63 -71.99 -15.26
C ASP A 401 56.05 -73.31 -15.92
N VAL A 402 57.35 -73.48 -16.15
CA VAL A 402 57.94 -74.70 -16.72
C VAL A 402 58.79 -75.35 -15.65
N TRP A 403 58.57 -76.63 -15.41
CA TRP A 403 59.38 -77.43 -14.50
C TRP A 403 60.02 -78.59 -15.25
N GLU A 404 61.34 -78.56 -15.37
CA GLU A 404 62.13 -79.67 -15.87
C GLU A 404 62.69 -80.46 -14.69
N ARG A 405 62.38 -81.76 -14.64
CA ARG A 405 62.97 -82.72 -13.71
C ARG A 405 63.93 -83.60 -14.47
N GLU A 406 65.21 -83.53 -14.13
CA GLU A 406 66.22 -84.43 -14.62
C GLU A 406 66.62 -85.39 -13.50
N VAL A 407 66.31 -86.67 -13.67
CA VAL A 407 66.38 -87.71 -12.64
C VAL A 407 67.42 -88.72 -13.06
N TRP A 408 68.37 -88.99 -12.19
CA TRP A 408 69.47 -89.92 -12.44
C TRP A 408 69.28 -91.14 -11.56
N MET A 409 68.99 -92.27 -12.19
CA MET A 409 68.93 -93.56 -11.52
C MET A 409 70.16 -94.39 -11.83
N ARG A 410 70.61 -95.12 -10.83
CA ARG A 410 71.66 -96.13 -10.92
C ARG A 410 71.18 -97.41 -10.29
N GLU A 411 71.66 -98.52 -10.80
CA GLU A 411 71.44 -99.82 -10.19
C GLU A 411 72.38 -100.01 -8.99
N ASP A 412 71.81 -100.42 -7.85
CA ASP A 412 72.58 -100.77 -6.66
C ASP A 412 73.16 -102.19 -6.75
N ASP A 413 73.94 -102.59 -5.75
CA ASP A 413 74.55 -103.93 -5.68
C ASP A 413 73.52 -105.08 -5.54
N LYS A 414 72.21 -104.78 -5.48
CA LYS A 414 71.10 -105.73 -5.35
C LYS A 414 70.17 -105.73 -6.58
N ASP A 415 70.66 -105.21 -7.71
CA ASP A 415 69.90 -105.07 -8.97
C ASP A 415 68.63 -104.19 -8.82
N GLN A 416 68.61 -103.25 -7.87
CA GLN A 416 67.53 -102.27 -7.68
C GLN A 416 67.94 -100.91 -8.24
N TRP A 417 67.04 -100.30 -9.00
CA TRP A 417 67.29 -98.97 -9.58
C TRP A 417 66.84 -97.88 -8.61
N GLU A 418 67.80 -97.07 -8.18
CA GLU A 418 67.59 -96.00 -7.20
C GLU A 418 68.00 -94.63 -7.75
N VAL A 419 67.19 -93.62 -7.45
CA VAL A 419 67.46 -92.21 -7.68
C VAL A 419 68.48 -91.74 -6.64
N HIS A 420 69.70 -91.50 -7.10
CA HIS A 420 70.76 -90.92 -6.27
C HIS A 420 70.93 -89.42 -6.53
N ARG A 421 70.38 -88.91 -7.65
CA ARG A 421 70.46 -87.49 -8.01
C ARG A 421 69.22 -87.05 -8.77
N GLU A 422 68.77 -85.83 -8.45
CA GLU A 422 67.71 -85.18 -9.21
C GLU A 422 67.98 -83.68 -9.33
N ILE A 423 67.60 -83.08 -10.46
CA ILE A 423 67.72 -81.64 -10.72
C ILE A 423 66.35 -81.13 -11.14
N TRP A 424 65.87 -80.11 -10.42
CA TRP A 424 64.65 -79.40 -10.72
C TRP A 424 65.02 -78.02 -11.27
N ARG A 425 64.71 -77.76 -12.53
CA ARG A 425 64.78 -76.41 -13.10
C ARG A 425 63.36 -75.88 -13.23
N ILE A 426 63.03 -74.87 -12.44
CA ILE A 426 61.71 -74.25 -12.41
C ILE A 426 61.87 -72.85 -13.00
N TYR A 427 61.35 -72.66 -14.20
CA TYR A 427 61.26 -71.37 -14.85
C TYR A 427 59.88 -70.77 -14.53
N GLU A 428 59.86 -69.63 -13.85
CA GLU A 428 58.62 -68.90 -13.59
C GLU A 428 58.38 -67.86 -14.70
N GLU A 429 57.11 -67.64 -15.04
CA GLU A 429 56.67 -66.56 -15.96
C GLU A 429 57.25 -66.67 -17.39
N VAL A 430 57.33 -67.88 -17.95
CA VAL A 430 57.79 -68.10 -19.34
C VAL A 430 56.69 -67.70 -20.33
N PRO A 431 56.92 -66.79 -21.29
CA PRO A 431 55.96 -66.46 -22.34
C PRO A 431 55.74 -67.65 -23.27
N ARG A 432 54.49 -67.85 -23.73
CA ARG A 432 54.18 -68.84 -24.76
C ARG A 432 54.65 -68.31 -26.12
N TYR A 433 55.69 -68.91 -26.70
CA TYR A 433 56.06 -68.72 -28.11
C TYR A 433 55.51 -69.85 -28.96
#